data_AF-A0A564WTZ8-F1
#
_entry.id   AF-A0A564WTZ8-F1
#
_cell.length_a   1.000
_cell.length_b   1.000
_cell.length_c   1.000
_cell.angle_alpha   90.00
_cell.angle_beta   90.00
_cell.angle_gamma   90.00
#
_symmetry.space_group_name_H-M   'P 1'
#
loop_
_entity.id
_entity.type
_entity.pdbx_description
1 polymer ?
#
loop_
_entity_poly.entity_id
_entity_poly.type
_entity_poly.pdbx_seq_one_letter_code
_entity_poly.pdbx_strand_id
1 'polypeptide(L)' 'MVKVKCIQRFNDVTQPVEKMQRFPGAVWEVTEERAKHLVAEGVVEIVTEKTTTAKALEK' A
#
# COMPACT_ATOMS: atom_id res chain seq x y z
N MET A 1 4.31 2.67 -11.33
CA MET A 1 4.55 2.12 -9.97
C MET A 1 4.20 3.19 -8.97
N VAL A 2 3.69 2.81 -7.80
CA VAL A 2 3.19 3.71 -6.75
C VAL A 2 3.83 3.33 -5.42
N LYS A 3 4.21 4.35 -4.64
CA LYS A 3 4.71 4.16 -3.28
C LYS A 3 3.54 3.92 -2.33
N VAL A 4 3.65 2.89 -1.51
CA VAL A 4 2.70 2.60 -0.44
C VAL A 4 3.42 2.54 0.90
N LYS A 5 2.74 2.99 1.95
CA LYS A 5 3.20 2.92 3.34
C LYS A 5 2.36 1.89 4.07
N CYS A 6 3.02 0.92 4.68
CA CYS A 6 2.37 -0.02 5.58
C CYS A 6 1.83 0.69 6.82
N ILE A 7 0.58 0.41 7.17
CA ILE A 7 -0.07 0.97 8.36
C ILE A 7 -0.28 -0.06 9.45
N GLN A 8 -0.33 -1.35 9.09
CA GLN A 8 -0.43 -2.46 10.04
C GLN A 8 0.46 -3.62 9.62
N ARG A 9 0.97 -4.39 10.59
CA ARG A 9 1.83 -5.54 10.28
C ARG A 9 1.07 -6.59 9.48
N PHE A 10 1.62 -7.02 8.35
CA PHE A 10 1.08 -8.11 7.56
C PHE A 10 2.20 -8.87 6.83
N ASN A 11 1.85 -10.06 6.33
CA ASN A 11 2.75 -10.86 5.51
C ASN A 11 2.29 -10.78 4.06
N ASP A 12 3.10 -10.11 3.23
CA ASP A 12 2.89 -10.06 1.79
C ASP A 12 3.41 -11.36 1.15
N VAL A 13 2.55 -12.39 1.12
CA VAL A 13 2.85 -13.71 0.53
C VAL A 13 3.24 -13.67 -0.95
N THR A 14 3.03 -12.54 -1.63
CA THR A 14 3.39 -12.37 -3.05
C THR A 14 4.84 -11.94 -3.23
N GLN A 15 5.55 -11.62 -2.14
CA GLN A 15 6.95 -11.19 -2.15
C GLN A 15 7.87 -12.34 -1.73
N PRO A 16 9.16 -12.28 -2.13
CA PRO A 16 10.16 -13.21 -1.63
C PRO A 16 10.17 -13.23 -0.09
N VAL A 17 10.53 -14.37 0.51
CA VAL A 17 10.51 -14.59 1.96
C VAL A 17 11.22 -13.47 2.73
N GLU A 18 12.33 -12.97 2.19
CA GLU A 18 13.12 -11.86 2.76
C GLU A 18 12.36 -10.53 2.86
N LYS A 19 11.34 -10.30 2.02
CA LYS A 19 10.54 -9.06 1.92
C LYS A 19 9.05 -9.28 2.21
N MET A 20 8.69 -10.50 2.59
CA MET A 20 7.32 -10.92 2.88
C MET A 20 6.80 -10.19 4.12
N GLN A 21 7.62 -10.04 5.15
CA GLN A 21 7.19 -9.43 6.39
C GLN A 21 7.19 -7.90 6.28
N ARG A 22 6.01 -7.29 6.40
CA ARG A 22 5.83 -5.83 6.38
C ARG A 22 5.47 -5.33 7.76
N PHE A 23 6.16 -4.26 8.17
CA PHE A 23 5.95 -3.60 9.45
C PHE A 23 5.33 -2.21 9.23
N PRO A 24 4.51 -1.73 10.18
CA PRO A 24 3.98 -0.37 10.13
C PRO A 24 5.10 0.66 9.92
N GLY A 25 4.86 1.63 9.03
CA GLY A 25 5.84 2.65 8.66
C GLY A 25 6.78 2.26 7.51
N ALA A 26 6.87 0.98 7.13
CA ALA A 26 7.65 0.57 5.97
C ALA A 26 7.04 1.16 4.69
N VAL A 27 7.89 1.67 3.79
CA VAL A 27 7.48 2.22 2.49
C VAL A 27 8.16 1.46 1.37
N TRP A 28 7.41 1.10 0.33
CA TRP A 28 7.95 0.45 -0.87
C TRP A 28 7.09 0.76 -2.09
N GLU A 29 7.62 0.44 -3.27
CA GLU A 29 6.95 0.63 -4.55
C GLU A 29 6.26 -0.65 -5.01
N VAL A 30 5.04 -0.51 -5.50
CA VAL A 30 4.24 -1.60 -6.09
C VAL A 30 3.56 -1.12 -7.38
N THR A 31 2.92 -2.03 -8.11
CA THR A 31 2.03 -1.65 -9.22
C THR A 31 0.75 -1.01 -8.69
N GLU A 32 0.07 -0.21 -9.52
CA GLU A 32 -1.20 0.43 -9.13
C GLU A 32 -2.28 -0.59 -8.76
N GLU A 33 -2.34 -1.70 -9.48
CA GLU A 33 -3.25 -2.81 -9.18
C GLU A 33 -3.00 -3.41 -7.81
N ARG A 34 -1.72 -3.65 -7.47
CA ARG A 34 -1.32 -4.17 -6.16
C ARG A 34 -1.60 -3.17 -5.05
N ALA A 35 -1.35 -1.88 -5.28
CA ALA A 35 -1.68 -0.84 -4.31
C ALA A 35 -3.18 -0.80 -4.01
N LYS A 36 -4.04 -0.83 -5.04
CA LYS A 36 -5.50 -0.87 -4.85
C LYS A 36 -5.93 -2.06 -4.01
N HIS A 37 -5.36 -3.24 -4.25
CA HIS A 37 -5.63 -4.43 -3.46
C HIS A 37 -5.20 -4.28 -2.00
N LEU A 38 -3.97 -3.85 -1.74
CA LEU A 38 -3.44 -3.66 -0.39
C LEU A 38 -4.17 -2.55 0.39
N VAL A 39 -4.64 -1.51 -0.30
CA VAL A 39 -5.49 -0.46 0.29
C VAL A 39 -6.88 -1.00 0.62
N ALA A 40 -7.48 -1.80 -0.26
CA ALA A 40 -8.78 -2.43 -0.02
C ALA A 40 -8.74 -3.42 1.16
N GLU A 41 -7.62 -4.11 1.34
CA GLU A 41 -7.35 -4.95 2.53
C GLU A 41 -7.08 -4.13 3.79
N GLY A 42 -6.88 -2.80 3.67
CA GLY A 42 -6.61 -1.89 4.78
C GLY A 42 -5.23 -2.08 5.41
N VAL A 43 -4.26 -2.65 4.68
CA VAL A 43 -2.90 -2.92 5.23
C VAL A 43 -1.88 -1.84 4.86
N VAL A 44 -2.14 -1.05 3.82
CA VAL A 44 -1.28 0.05 3.37
C VAL A 44 -2.08 1.31 3.01
N GLU A 45 -1.39 2.44 2.98
CA GLU A 45 -1.86 3.71 2.40
C GLU A 45 -0.99 4.12 1.22
N ILE A 46 -1.55 4.78 0.20
CA ILE A 46 -0.78 5.29 -0.94
C ILE A 46 -0.03 6.55 -0.48
N VAL A 47 1.30 6.53 -0.60
CA VAL A 47 2.14 7.69 -0.34
C VAL A 47 2.15 8.53 -1.62
N THR A 48 1.20 9.45 -1.74
CA THR A 48 1.18 10.41 -2.83
C THR A 48 2.07 11.59 -2.46
N GLU A 49 3.20 11.75 -3.14
CA GLU A 49 3.92 13.03 -3.19
C GLU A 49 3.06 13.99 -4.03
N LYS A 50 2.02 14.57 -3.42
CA LYS A 50 1.10 15.60 -3.95
C LYS A 50 0.89 15.59 -5.48
N THR A 51 0.03 14.68 -5.94
CA THR A 51 -0.91 15.04 -7.02
C THR A 51 -2.30 14.59 -6.58
N THR A 52 -3.07 15.58 -6.17
CA THR A 52 -4.47 15.54 -5.76
C THR A 52 -5.31 14.58 -6.61
N THR A 53 -5.89 13.54 -6.01
CA THR A 53 -7.24 13.08 -6.33
C THR A 53 -7.80 12.37 -5.09
N ALA A 54 -8.27 13.18 -4.14
CA ALA A 54 -9.29 12.75 -3.21
C ALA A 54 -10.52 12.41 -4.05
N LYS A 55 -10.77 11.12 -4.29
CA LYS A 55 -12.09 10.71 -4.78
C LYS A 55 -12.96 10.51 -3.55
N ALA A 56 -13.62 11.60 -3.17
CA ALA A 56 -14.80 11.58 -2.34
C ALA A 56 -15.78 10.55 -2.93
N LEU A 57 -16.22 9.61 -2.10
CA LEU A 57 -17.40 8.80 -2.35
C LEU A 57 -18.31 8.98 -1.14
N GLU A 58 -18.96 10.14 -1.08
CA GLU A 58 -20.24 10.28 -0.39
C GLU A 58 -21.33 9.98 -1.43
N LYS A 59 -22.15 8.97 -1.16
CA LYS A 59 -23.52 8.89 -1.67
C LYS A 59 -24.37 8.03 -0.76
#